data_AF-A0A6M0K2Q9-F1
#
_entry.id   AF-A0A6M0K2Q9-F1
#
_cell.length_a   1.000
_cell.length_b   1.000
_cell.length_c   1.000
_cell.angle_alpha   90.00
_cell.angle_beta   90.00
_cell.angle_gamma   90.00
#
_symmetry.space_group_name_H-M   'P 1'
#
loop_
_entity.id
_entity.type
_entity.pdbx_description
1 polymer ?
#
loop_
_entity_poly.entity_id
_entity_poly.type
_entity_poly.pdbx_seq_one_letter_code
_entity_poly.pdbx_strand_id
1 'polypeptide(L)'
;MSAQTGPAEAAAGGKAPLDDLMLAMDVVDTLRRRERLVKRELDVAGREEDLKARLRKIYHAQGIEVPDHVLEEGVAALREDRFVYKPPASSLSVKLARIYVSRGRWGKWLLGGLTALIAAWSINYFVFVAPDAALPERLTQAYGETIVIAKSDAARNRAEQLLASGQSAAQTGDTQAVRQALAALESMQTTLRQEYSLRILNRPGERTGVWRIPDINTQARNYYVIVEAVDPSGRVLSVPITNEETGKTESVTAWGLRVDKQIFDRIARDKQDDGIIERDRFGDKPRGALTPSYEMRTTGGAITQW
;
A
#
# COMPACT_ATOMS: atom_id res chain seq x y z
N MET A 1 31.22 27.82 88.52
CA MET A 1 30.93 26.95 87.35
C MET A 1 32.25 26.66 86.66
N SER A 2 32.55 25.37 86.56
CA SER A 2 33.65 24.65 85.90
C SER A 2 34.44 25.45 84.85
N ALA A 3 35.77 25.63 84.96
CA ALA A 3 36.85 24.65 84.73
C ALA A 3 36.74 24.03 83.31
N GLN A 4 37.64 24.25 82.35
CA GLN A 4 39.09 24.03 82.42
C GLN A 4 39.95 25.10 81.71
N THR A 5 41.02 25.46 82.41
CA THR A 5 42.25 26.14 82.00
C THR A 5 43.30 25.14 81.51
N GLY A 6 43.94 25.39 80.37
CA GLY A 6 45.41 25.56 80.26
C GLY A 6 46.18 24.39 79.60
N PRO A 7 47.43 24.60 79.14
CA PRO A 7 48.29 25.73 79.46
C PRO A 7 48.73 26.60 78.26
N ALA A 8 49.15 27.81 78.62
CA ALA A 8 50.09 28.63 77.87
C ALA A 8 51.53 28.17 78.17
N GLU A 9 52.39 28.18 77.15
CA GLU A 9 53.86 28.39 77.21
C GLU A 9 54.33 28.42 75.74
N ALA A 10 54.80 29.53 75.18
CA ALA A 10 56.09 30.18 75.37
C ALA A 10 56.94 30.02 74.10
N ALA A 11 57.25 31.18 73.51
CA ALA A 11 58.48 31.57 72.82
C ALA A 11 59.22 30.56 71.92
N ALA A 12 59.42 30.99 70.66
CA ALA A 12 60.64 30.94 69.84
C ALA A 12 60.21 30.84 68.37
N GLY A 13 60.54 31.76 67.48
CA GLY A 13 61.90 32.12 67.13
C GLY A 13 62.42 31.12 66.08
N GLY A 14 62.50 31.54 64.82
CA GLY A 14 63.47 30.98 63.87
C GLY A 14 62.92 30.34 62.60
N LYS A 15 63.22 31.04 61.48
CA LYS A 15 63.40 30.55 60.09
C LYS A 15 62.14 29.95 59.42
N ALA A 16 61.75 30.30 58.20
CA ALA A 16 62.59 30.64 57.06
C ALA A 16 61.83 31.47 56.01
N PRO A 17 62.17 32.75 55.81
CA PRO A 17 61.95 33.43 54.53
C PRO A 17 62.92 32.93 53.43
N LEU A 18 63.83 32.00 53.77
CA LEU A 18 64.88 31.49 52.89
C LEU A 18 64.48 30.18 52.17
N ASP A 19 63.70 29.30 52.81
CA ASP A 19 63.29 28.01 52.21
C ASP A 19 62.23 28.21 51.11
N ASP A 20 61.24 29.08 51.33
CA ASP A 20 60.27 29.47 50.29
C ASP A 20 60.94 30.24 49.14
N LEU A 21 61.94 31.07 49.44
CA LEU A 21 62.72 31.78 48.43
C LEU A 21 63.63 30.82 47.63
N MET A 22 64.23 29.82 48.30
CA MET A 22 64.99 28.75 47.66
C MET A 22 64.12 27.86 46.79
N LEU A 23 62.91 27.50 47.25
CA LEU A 23 61.97 26.71 46.45
C LEU A 23 61.47 27.49 45.24
N ALA A 24 61.12 28.77 45.41
CA ALA A 24 60.74 29.64 44.31
C ALA A 24 61.90 29.81 43.30
N MET A 25 63.14 29.93 43.77
CA MET A 25 64.33 30.03 42.92
C MET A 25 64.61 28.72 42.17
N ASP A 26 64.48 27.55 42.80
CA ASP A 26 64.66 26.25 42.13
C ASP A 26 63.56 25.99 41.08
N VAL A 27 62.31 26.40 41.37
CA VAL A 27 61.21 26.37 40.38
C VAL A 27 61.50 27.34 39.22
N VAL A 28 61.99 28.55 39.49
CA VAL A 28 62.37 29.50 38.43
C VAL A 28 63.56 28.98 37.63
N ASP A 29 64.57 28.35 38.25
CA ASP A 29 65.73 27.79 37.56
C ASP A 29 65.37 26.55 36.74
N THR A 30 64.46 25.71 37.23
CA THR A 30 63.95 24.58 36.46
C THR A 30 63.09 25.05 35.29
N LEU A 31 62.24 26.07 35.46
CA LEU A 31 61.49 26.69 34.36
C LEU A 31 62.40 27.37 33.35
N ARG A 32 63.40 28.14 33.79
CA ARG A 32 64.39 28.80 32.92
C ARG A 32 65.24 27.77 32.18
N ARG A 33 65.59 26.65 32.82
CA ARG A 33 66.31 25.54 32.18
C ARG A 33 65.42 24.83 31.17
N ARG A 34 64.16 24.53 31.50
CA ARG A 34 63.18 23.93 30.57
C ARG A 34 62.89 24.84 29.39
N GLU A 35 62.72 26.13 29.61
CA GLU A 35 62.50 27.12 28.56
C GLU A 35 63.73 27.23 27.65
N ARG A 36 64.95 27.21 28.19
CA ARG A 36 66.17 27.13 27.37
C ARG A 36 66.27 25.82 26.58
N LEU A 37 65.82 24.70 27.14
CA LEU A 37 65.83 23.38 26.48
C LEU A 37 64.77 23.30 25.38
N VAL A 38 63.56 23.75 25.67
CA VAL A 38 62.45 23.87 24.72
C VAL A 38 62.81 24.86 23.62
N LYS A 39 63.40 26.01 23.94
CA LYS A 39 63.87 26.97 22.94
C LYS A 39 64.96 26.34 22.06
N ARG A 40 65.85 25.51 22.61
CA ARG A 40 66.85 24.76 21.83
C ARG A 40 66.25 23.67 20.94
N GLU A 41 65.21 22.97 21.40
CA GLU A 41 64.52 21.93 20.62
C GLU A 41 63.55 22.51 19.57
N LEU A 42 62.98 23.68 19.85
CA LEU A 42 62.10 24.43 18.94
C LEU A 42 62.85 25.39 18.02
N ASP A 43 64.14 25.68 18.26
CA ASP A 43 64.97 26.52 17.40
C ASP A 43 65.32 25.76 16.12
N VAL A 44 64.41 25.86 15.15
CA VAL A 44 64.56 25.29 13.82
C VAL A 44 65.72 25.96 13.08
N ALA A 45 65.93 27.27 13.27
CA ALA A 45 66.97 28.03 12.57
C ALA A 45 68.37 27.65 13.06
N GLY A 46 68.58 27.56 14.38
CA GLY A 46 69.87 27.17 14.95
C GLY A 46 70.29 25.74 14.56
N ARG A 47 69.33 24.79 14.49
CA ARG A 47 69.63 23.42 14.02
C ARG A 47 69.97 23.36 12.53
N GLU A 48 69.38 24.24 11.73
CA GLU A 48 69.69 24.35 10.30
C GLU A 48 71.14 24.82 10.11
N GLU A 49 71.54 25.85 10.84
CA GLU A 49 72.91 26.37 10.81
C GLU A 49 73.94 25.36 11.32
N ASP A 50 73.66 24.68 12.44
CA ASP A 50 74.52 23.61 12.98
C ASP A 50 74.67 22.46 11.98
N LEU A 51 73.59 22.10 11.28
CA LEU A 51 73.61 21.05 10.26
C LEU A 51 74.44 21.47 9.04
N LYS A 52 74.27 22.71 8.54
CA LYS A 52 75.08 23.28 7.46
C LYS A 52 76.57 23.30 7.84
N ALA A 53 76.90 23.75 9.05
CA ALA A 53 78.27 23.80 9.53
C ALA A 53 78.92 22.42 9.64
N ARG A 54 78.16 21.43 10.13
CA ARG A 54 78.62 20.04 10.23
C ARG A 54 78.82 19.40 8.87
N LEU A 55 77.91 19.63 7.92
CA LEU A 55 78.05 19.18 6.53
C LEU A 55 79.28 19.79 5.86
N ARG A 56 79.46 21.12 5.99
CA ARG A 56 80.63 21.85 5.46
C ARG A 56 81.94 21.23 5.95
N LYS A 57 82.05 20.94 7.25
CA LYS A 57 83.26 20.33 7.84
C LYS A 57 83.54 18.93 7.29
N ILE A 58 82.50 18.12 7.04
CA ILE A 58 82.64 16.75 6.52
C ILE A 58 83.13 16.78 5.07
N TYR A 59 82.53 17.60 4.20
CA TYR A 59 82.93 17.69 2.80
C TYR A 59 84.34 18.28 2.63
N HIS A 60 84.67 19.29 3.43
CA HIS A 60 86.01 19.87 3.43
C HIS A 60 87.07 18.84 3.90
N ALA A 61 86.76 17.97 4.85
CA ALA A 61 87.67 16.89 5.27
C ALA A 61 87.88 15.82 4.19
N GLN A 62 86.96 15.72 3.22
CA GLN A 62 87.05 14.83 2.05
C GLN A 62 87.72 15.49 0.84
N GLY A 63 88.20 16.73 0.99
CA GLY A 63 88.85 17.48 -0.09
C GLY A 63 87.87 18.01 -1.15
N ILE A 64 86.58 18.08 -0.84
CA ILE A 64 85.54 18.59 -1.75
C ILE A 64 85.03 19.92 -1.19
N GLU A 65 85.29 21.02 -1.90
CA GLU A 65 84.71 22.33 -1.59
C GLU A 65 83.27 22.40 -2.11
N VAL A 66 82.31 22.54 -1.20
CA VAL A 66 80.90 22.69 -1.53
C VAL A 66 80.51 24.16 -1.28
N PRO A 67 80.07 24.89 -2.32
CA PRO A 67 79.59 26.26 -2.15
C PRO A 67 78.41 26.36 -1.18
N ASP A 68 78.34 27.44 -0.40
CA ASP A 68 77.34 27.59 0.66
C ASP A 68 75.89 27.45 0.16
N HIS A 69 75.56 28.03 -1.00
CA HIS A 69 74.21 27.93 -1.58
C HIS A 69 73.74 26.49 -1.82
N VAL A 70 74.65 25.58 -2.16
CA VAL A 70 74.33 24.15 -2.37
C VAL A 70 73.97 23.46 -1.05
N LEU A 71 74.64 23.84 0.05
CA LEU A 71 74.31 23.35 1.39
C LEU A 71 72.95 23.88 1.87
N GLU A 72 72.61 25.12 1.51
CA GLU A 72 71.30 25.70 1.84
C GLU A 72 70.17 25.03 1.07
N GLU A 73 70.32 24.84 -0.24
CA GLU A 73 69.33 24.15 -1.07
C GLU A 73 69.14 22.69 -0.62
N GLY A 74 70.23 21.97 -0.31
CA GLY A 74 70.16 20.58 0.16
C GLY A 74 69.44 20.43 1.50
N VAL A 75 69.67 21.35 2.45
CA VAL A 75 68.98 21.31 3.74
C VAL A 75 67.52 21.77 3.62
N ALA A 76 67.22 22.73 2.73
CA ALA A 76 65.85 23.14 2.43
C ALA A 76 65.03 22.00 1.81
N ALA A 77 65.59 21.24 0.86
CA ALA A 77 64.93 20.07 0.26
C ALA A 77 64.65 18.97 1.30
N LEU A 78 65.60 18.72 2.22
CA LEU A 78 65.44 17.78 3.35
C LEU A 78 64.33 18.19 4.33
N ARG A 79 63.98 19.48 4.39
CA ARG A 79 62.90 20.01 5.22
C ARG A 79 61.55 19.82 4.53
N GLU A 80 61.48 20.09 3.24
CA GLU A 80 60.25 19.99 2.45
C GLU A 80 59.74 18.54 2.36
N ASP A 81 60.62 17.56 2.15
CA ASP A 81 60.21 16.15 2.00
C ASP A 81 59.78 15.49 3.33
N ARG A 82 60.23 16.00 4.48
CA ARG A 82 60.04 15.32 5.78
C ARG A 82 58.62 15.41 6.33
N PHE A 83 57.82 16.33 5.83
CA PHE A 83 56.47 16.61 6.34
C PHE A 83 55.36 16.40 5.31
N VAL A 84 55.68 15.88 4.13
CA VAL A 84 54.67 15.63 3.08
C VAL A 84 54.11 14.22 3.24
N TYR A 85 52.84 14.14 3.63
CA TYR A 85 52.10 12.90 3.63
C TYR A 85 52.00 12.32 2.20
N LYS A 86 52.55 11.12 1.98
CA LYS A 86 52.35 10.36 0.74
C LYS A 86 51.13 9.44 0.92
N PRO A 87 49.98 9.74 0.30
CA PRO A 87 48.82 8.87 0.40
C PRO A 87 49.12 7.49 -0.20
N PRO A 88 48.50 6.41 0.31
CA PRO A 88 48.63 5.09 -0.29
C PRO A 88 48.11 5.11 -1.73
N ALA A 89 48.77 4.35 -2.61
CA ALA A 89 48.35 4.21 -4.00
C ALA A 89 46.90 3.72 -4.09
N SER A 90 46.17 4.20 -5.10
CA SER A 90 44.76 3.86 -5.27
C SER A 90 44.59 2.38 -5.67
N SER A 91 44.40 1.51 -4.68
CA SER A 91 44.05 0.10 -4.88
C SER A 91 42.56 -0.14 -4.64
N LEU A 92 42.06 -1.29 -5.12
CA LEU A 92 40.68 -1.72 -4.86
C LEU A 92 40.38 -1.81 -3.35
N SER A 93 41.35 -2.30 -2.57
CA SER A 93 41.24 -2.37 -1.11
C SER A 93 41.11 -1.00 -0.47
N VAL A 94 41.88 0.00 -0.93
CA VAL A 94 41.79 1.39 -0.43
C VAL A 94 40.45 2.03 -0.80
N LYS A 95 39.91 1.74 -1.99
CA LYS A 95 38.58 2.22 -2.41
C LYS A 95 37.46 1.62 -1.55
N LEU A 96 37.47 0.30 -1.32
CA LEU A 96 36.50 -0.38 -0.46
C LEU A 96 36.59 0.11 0.99
N ALA A 97 37.81 0.29 1.52
CA ALA A 97 38.01 0.84 2.85
C ALA A 97 37.42 2.26 2.97
N ARG A 98 37.60 3.12 1.95
CA ARG A 98 37.03 4.48 1.94
C ARG A 98 35.49 4.47 1.86
N ILE A 99 34.90 3.54 1.11
CA ILE A 99 33.43 3.32 1.07
C ILE A 99 32.93 2.87 2.45
N TYR A 100 33.63 1.95 3.10
CA TYR A 100 33.28 1.46 4.44
C TYR A 100 33.41 2.55 5.52
N VAL A 101 34.50 3.31 5.53
CA VAL A 101 34.69 4.43 6.50
C VAL A 101 33.62 5.50 6.32
N SER A 102 33.18 5.76 5.08
CA SER A 102 32.11 6.72 4.79
C SER A 102 30.69 6.17 4.98
N ARG A 103 30.51 4.93 5.46
CA ARG A 103 29.19 4.29 5.66
C ARG A 103 28.19 5.09 6.48
N GLY A 104 28.65 5.92 7.41
CA GLY A 104 27.77 6.79 8.21
C GLY A 104 27.06 7.85 7.39
N ARG A 105 27.65 8.31 6.27
CA ARG A 105 27.06 9.33 5.37
C ARG A 105 26.07 8.72 4.37
N TRP A 106 26.36 7.54 3.81
CA TRP A 106 25.53 6.93 2.76
C TRP A 106 24.61 5.81 3.26
N GLY A 107 24.92 5.17 4.39
CA GLY A 107 24.18 4.01 4.90
C GLY A 107 22.72 4.32 5.25
N LYS A 108 22.42 5.53 5.75
CA LYS A 108 21.03 5.96 6.03
C LYS A 108 20.19 6.06 4.75
N TRP A 109 20.77 6.62 3.70
CA TRP A 109 20.12 6.73 2.39
C TRP A 109 19.97 5.37 1.73
N LEU A 110 20.97 4.50 1.82
CA LEU A 110 20.90 3.15 1.28
C LEU A 110 19.85 2.31 2.03
N LEU A 111 19.80 2.40 3.36
CA LEU A 111 18.76 1.75 4.15
C LEU A 111 17.36 2.29 3.83
N GLY A 112 17.22 3.61 3.68
CA GLY A 112 15.98 4.27 3.27
C GLY A 112 15.52 3.85 1.88
N GLY A 113 16.45 3.77 0.92
CA GLY A 113 16.17 3.27 -0.42
C GLY A 113 15.75 1.80 -0.42
N LEU A 114 16.44 0.96 0.35
CA LEU A 114 16.11 -0.46 0.47
C LEU A 114 14.74 -0.68 1.11
N THR A 115 14.42 0.07 2.17
CA THR A 115 13.10 0.02 2.81
C THR A 115 12.00 0.55 1.90
N ALA A 116 12.24 1.62 1.15
CA ALA A 116 11.28 2.10 0.15
C ALA A 116 11.02 1.08 -0.96
N LEU A 117 12.06 0.39 -1.45
CA LEU A 117 11.92 -0.67 -2.44
C LEU A 117 11.13 -1.86 -1.88
N ILE A 118 11.43 -2.31 -0.66
CA ILE A 118 10.68 -3.39 0.00
C ILE A 118 9.22 -2.96 0.18
N ALA A 119 8.97 -1.74 0.66
CA ALA A 119 7.62 -1.23 0.84
C ALA A 119 6.85 -1.16 -0.49
N ALA A 120 7.47 -0.65 -1.56
CA ALA A 120 6.86 -0.62 -2.89
C ALA A 120 6.56 -2.02 -3.43
N TRP A 121 7.49 -2.97 -3.25
CA TRP A 121 7.29 -4.37 -3.63
C TRP A 121 6.17 -5.02 -2.82
N SER A 122 6.12 -4.81 -1.50
CA SER A 122 5.05 -5.30 -0.63
C SER A 122 3.69 -4.72 -1.03
N ILE A 123 3.61 -3.40 -1.27
CA ILE A 123 2.39 -2.74 -1.74
C ILE A 123 1.94 -3.37 -3.07
N ASN A 124 2.84 -3.54 -4.03
CA ASN A 124 2.50 -4.16 -5.31
C ASN A 124 1.98 -5.59 -5.13
N TYR A 125 2.65 -6.40 -4.30
CA TYR A 125 2.23 -7.76 -4.02
C TYR A 125 0.84 -7.82 -3.38
N PHE A 126 0.58 -7.03 -2.34
CA PHE A 126 -0.70 -7.06 -1.63
C PHE A 126 -1.86 -6.42 -2.40
N VAL A 127 -1.60 -5.42 -3.25
CA VAL A 127 -2.66 -4.73 -4.00
C VAL A 127 -3.03 -5.46 -5.29
N PHE A 128 -2.05 -6.07 -5.98
CA PHE A 128 -2.29 -6.66 -7.31
C PHE A 128 -2.16 -8.18 -7.35
N VAL A 129 -1.21 -8.79 -6.63
CA VAL A 129 -0.90 -10.23 -6.77
C VAL A 129 -1.70 -11.10 -5.81
N ALA A 130 -1.73 -10.72 -4.52
CA ALA A 130 -2.46 -11.44 -3.48
C ALA A 130 -3.98 -11.59 -3.75
N PRO A 131 -4.73 -10.55 -4.18
CA PRO A 131 -6.15 -10.71 -4.47
C PRO A 131 -6.41 -11.66 -5.65
N ASP A 132 -5.52 -11.69 -6.65
CA ASP A 132 -5.66 -12.57 -7.82
C ASP A 132 -5.38 -14.03 -7.47
N ALA A 133 -4.45 -14.29 -6.54
CA ALA A 133 -4.19 -15.65 -6.04
C ALA A 133 -5.39 -16.26 -5.29
N ALA A 134 -6.23 -15.44 -4.65
CA ALA A 134 -7.40 -15.89 -3.89
C ALA A 134 -8.67 -16.05 -4.75
N LEU A 135 -8.67 -15.63 -6.02
CA LEU A 135 -9.86 -15.68 -6.89
C LEU A 135 -10.44 -17.09 -7.07
N PRO A 136 -9.64 -18.15 -7.32
CA PRO A 136 -10.19 -19.49 -7.50
C PRO A 136 -10.91 -20.01 -6.24
N GLU A 137 -10.38 -19.70 -5.06
CA GLU A 137 -10.99 -20.08 -3.78
C GLU A 137 -12.28 -19.31 -3.52
N ARG A 138 -12.32 -18.00 -3.81
CA ARG A 138 -13.56 -17.21 -3.72
C ARG A 138 -14.63 -17.71 -4.68
N LEU A 139 -14.24 -18.14 -5.88
CA LEU A 139 -15.17 -18.71 -6.87
C LEU A 139 -15.82 -20.00 -6.33
N THR A 140 -15.02 -20.92 -5.76
CA THR A 140 -15.55 -22.17 -5.19
C THR A 140 -16.41 -21.93 -3.96
N GLN A 141 -16.03 -20.97 -3.10
CA GLN A 141 -16.86 -20.54 -1.97
C GLN A 141 -18.21 -19.98 -2.44
N ALA A 142 -18.19 -19.02 -3.37
CA ALA A 142 -19.42 -18.41 -3.90
C ALA A 142 -20.34 -19.46 -4.55
N TYR A 143 -19.77 -20.44 -5.25
CA TYR A 143 -20.53 -21.58 -5.76
C TYR A 143 -21.14 -22.42 -4.64
N GLY A 144 -20.37 -22.77 -3.61
CA GLY A 144 -20.85 -23.53 -2.45
C GLY A 144 -22.01 -22.85 -1.73
N GLU A 145 -21.95 -21.53 -1.57
CA GLU A 145 -23.07 -20.76 -0.99
C GLU A 145 -24.28 -20.69 -1.93
N THR A 146 -24.05 -20.64 -3.24
CA THR A 146 -25.11 -20.55 -4.26
C THR A 146 -25.88 -21.87 -4.37
N ILE A 147 -25.18 -23.01 -4.38
CA ILE A 147 -25.81 -24.33 -4.55
C ILE A 147 -26.69 -24.72 -3.36
N VAL A 148 -26.36 -24.23 -2.15
CA VAL A 148 -27.20 -24.41 -0.94
C VAL A 148 -28.55 -23.72 -1.09
N ILE A 149 -28.61 -22.59 -1.79
CA ILE A 149 -29.86 -21.83 -1.99
C ILE A 149 -30.59 -22.31 -3.26
N ALA A 150 -29.88 -22.81 -4.27
CA ALA A 150 -30.43 -23.26 -5.54
C ALA A 150 -31.34 -24.49 -5.40
N LYS A 151 -32.64 -24.29 -5.55
CA LYS A 151 -33.66 -25.34 -5.43
C LYS A 151 -34.07 -25.95 -6.78
N SER A 152 -33.99 -25.19 -7.87
CA SER A 152 -34.35 -25.69 -9.20
C SER A 152 -33.15 -26.24 -9.97
N ASP A 153 -33.39 -27.24 -10.83
CA ASP A 153 -32.33 -27.81 -11.69
C ASP A 153 -31.72 -26.76 -12.62
N ALA A 154 -32.55 -25.85 -13.14
CA ALA A 154 -32.08 -24.71 -13.94
C ALA A 154 -31.10 -23.82 -13.16
N ALA A 155 -31.35 -23.58 -11.86
CA ALA A 155 -30.44 -22.82 -11.02
C ALA A 155 -29.14 -23.59 -10.77
N ARG A 156 -29.22 -24.88 -10.44
CA ARG A 156 -28.03 -25.72 -10.20
C ARG A 156 -27.14 -25.80 -11.44
N ASN A 157 -27.72 -26.13 -12.59
CA ASN A 157 -27.01 -26.20 -13.86
C ASN A 157 -26.35 -24.87 -14.23
N ARG A 158 -27.02 -23.73 -13.98
CA ARG A 158 -26.45 -22.42 -14.25
C ARG A 158 -25.26 -22.10 -13.33
N ALA A 159 -25.35 -22.43 -12.04
CA ALA A 159 -24.24 -22.25 -11.10
C ALA A 159 -23.04 -23.13 -11.47
N GLU A 160 -23.28 -24.39 -11.85
CA GLU A 160 -22.25 -25.32 -12.31
C GLU A 160 -21.53 -24.81 -13.57
N GLN A 161 -22.28 -24.30 -14.55
CA GLN A 161 -21.71 -23.69 -15.75
C GLN A 161 -20.81 -22.48 -15.42
N LEU A 162 -21.24 -21.63 -14.49
CA LEU A 162 -20.44 -20.48 -14.05
C LEU A 162 -19.16 -20.92 -13.36
N LEU A 163 -19.24 -21.90 -12.45
CA LEU A 163 -18.06 -22.48 -11.81
C LEU A 163 -17.09 -23.07 -12.83
N ALA A 164 -17.59 -23.89 -13.76
CA ALA A 164 -16.77 -24.52 -14.79
C ALA A 164 -16.07 -23.49 -15.69
N SER A 165 -16.76 -22.43 -16.10
CA SER A 165 -16.16 -21.34 -16.86
C SER A 165 -15.06 -20.61 -16.09
N GLY A 166 -15.29 -20.32 -14.81
CA GLY A 166 -14.30 -19.65 -13.97
C GLY A 166 -13.09 -20.53 -13.66
N GLN A 167 -13.28 -21.83 -13.44
CA GLN A 167 -12.18 -22.78 -13.26
C GLN A 167 -11.33 -22.92 -14.52
N SER A 168 -11.95 -22.98 -15.70
CA SER A 168 -11.23 -23.00 -16.97
C SER A 168 -10.42 -21.72 -17.18
N ALA A 169 -10.99 -20.55 -16.87
CA ALA A 169 -10.27 -19.27 -16.91
C ALA A 169 -9.10 -19.20 -15.92
N ALA A 170 -9.26 -19.79 -14.72
CA ALA A 170 -8.18 -19.85 -13.74
C ALA A 170 -7.00 -20.71 -14.22
N GLN A 171 -7.26 -21.80 -14.94
CA GLN A 171 -6.21 -22.66 -15.51
C GLN A 171 -5.40 -21.95 -16.61
N THR A 172 -6.02 -21.05 -17.37
CA THR A 172 -5.35 -20.27 -18.42
C THR A 172 -4.73 -18.97 -17.91
N GLY A 173 -4.89 -18.65 -16.62
CA GLY A 173 -4.39 -17.42 -16.01
C GLY A 173 -5.20 -16.17 -16.35
N ASP A 174 -6.42 -16.31 -16.90
CA ASP A 174 -7.31 -15.20 -17.23
C ASP A 174 -8.07 -14.73 -15.97
N THR A 175 -7.42 -13.89 -15.17
CA THR A 175 -8.01 -13.38 -13.91
C THR A 175 -9.26 -12.53 -14.16
N GLN A 176 -9.39 -11.88 -15.32
CA GLN A 176 -10.57 -11.08 -15.65
C GLN A 176 -11.80 -11.97 -15.84
N ALA A 177 -11.67 -13.07 -16.60
CA ALA A 177 -12.76 -14.01 -16.80
C ALA A 177 -13.16 -14.70 -15.48
N VAL A 178 -12.21 -15.00 -14.58
CA VAL A 178 -12.53 -15.53 -13.23
C VAL A 178 -13.36 -14.52 -12.43
N ARG A 179 -12.99 -13.23 -12.44
CA ARG A 179 -13.76 -12.17 -11.76
C ARG A 179 -15.17 -12.03 -12.32
N GLN A 180 -15.34 -12.16 -13.65
CA GLN A 180 -16.66 -12.13 -14.28
C GLN A 180 -17.53 -13.31 -13.86
N ALA A 181 -16.96 -14.53 -13.81
CA ALA A 181 -17.68 -15.71 -13.33
C ALA A 181 -18.10 -15.58 -11.85
N LEU A 182 -17.22 -15.03 -11.01
CA LEU A 182 -17.52 -14.73 -9.60
C LEU A 182 -18.67 -13.72 -9.46
N ALA A 183 -18.60 -12.58 -10.17
CA ALA A 183 -19.65 -11.57 -10.14
C ALA A 183 -20.99 -12.10 -10.64
N ALA A 184 -20.98 -13.00 -11.63
CA ALA A 184 -22.18 -13.67 -12.12
C ALA A 184 -22.79 -14.61 -11.06
N LEU A 185 -21.96 -15.35 -10.30
CA LEU A 185 -22.43 -16.16 -9.17
C LEU A 185 -23.02 -15.30 -8.05
N GLU A 186 -22.39 -14.17 -7.70
CA GLU A 186 -22.90 -13.24 -6.68
C GLU A 186 -24.25 -12.60 -7.08
N SER A 187 -24.37 -12.18 -8.34
CA SER A 187 -25.63 -11.69 -8.91
C SER A 187 -26.72 -12.77 -8.92
N MET A 188 -26.34 -13.99 -9.29
CA MET A 188 -27.22 -15.15 -9.23
C MET A 188 -27.68 -15.45 -7.80
N GLN A 189 -26.79 -15.40 -6.81
CA GLN A 189 -27.11 -15.58 -5.41
C GLN A 189 -28.13 -14.53 -4.92
N THR A 190 -27.95 -13.28 -5.32
CA THR A 190 -28.89 -12.19 -5.04
C THR A 190 -30.27 -12.51 -5.62
N THR A 191 -30.31 -12.94 -6.88
CA THR A 191 -31.56 -13.36 -7.54
C THR A 191 -32.20 -14.55 -6.80
N LEU A 192 -31.45 -15.59 -6.46
CA LEU A 192 -31.99 -16.77 -5.78
C LEU A 192 -32.55 -16.45 -4.38
N ARG A 193 -31.99 -15.45 -3.69
CA ARG A 193 -32.49 -14.99 -2.39
C ARG A 193 -33.78 -14.19 -2.49
N GLN A 194 -34.06 -13.58 -3.64
CA GLN A 194 -35.30 -12.83 -3.85
C GLN A 194 -36.50 -13.77 -3.90
N GLU A 195 -37.44 -13.54 -3.00
CA GLU A 195 -38.74 -14.19 -2.93
C GLU A 195 -39.82 -13.13 -3.06
N TYR A 196 -40.74 -13.30 -4.00
CA TYR A 196 -41.86 -12.39 -4.21
C TYR A 196 -43.02 -13.07 -4.93
N SER A 197 -44.22 -12.55 -4.72
CA SER A 197 -45.39 -12.87 -5.53
C SER A 197 -45.60 -11.80 -6.61
N LEU A 198 -46.01 -12.24 -7.79
CA LEU A 198 -46.45 -11.36 -8.86
C LEU A 198 -47.94 -11.09 -8.69
N ARG A 199 -48.29 -9.84 -8.40
CA ARG A 199 -49.67 -9.41 -8.23
C ARG A 199 -50.10 -8.50 -9.37
N ILE A 200 -51.29 -8.70 -9.88
CA ILE A 200 -51.94 -7.86 -10.88
C ILE A 200 -52.20 -6.49 -10.24
N LEU A 201 -51.75 -5.45 -10.91
CA LEU A 201 -51.85 -4.08 -10.42
C LEU A 201 -53.32 -3.63 -10.42
N ASN A 202 -53.86 -3.41 -9.22
CA ASN A 202 -55.21 -2.91 -9.01
C ASN A 202 -55.21 -1.69 -8.08
N ARG A 203 -54.94 -0.51 -8.64
CA ARG A 203 -55.00 0.77 -7.92
C ARG A 203 -55.83 1.81 -8.67
N PRO A 204 -56.47 2.76 -7.97
CA PRO A 204 -57.14 3.90 -8.60
C PRO A 204 -56.17 4.70 -9.47
N GLY A 205 -56.58 5.02 -10.70
CA GLY A 205 -55.76 5.80 -11.65
C GLY A 205 -54.70 5.01 -12.40
N GLU A 206 -54.43 3.76 -12.03
CA GLU A 206 -53.47 2.90 -12.72
C GLU A 206 -54.18 1.92 -13.68
N ARG A 207 -53.52 1.64 -14.82
CA ARG A 207 -54.00 0.66 -15.80
C ARG A 207 -53.65 -0.75 -15.34
N THR A 208 -54.64 -1.64 -15.29
CA THR A 208 -54.45 -3.08 -14.99
C THR A 208 -54.03 -3.88 -16.23
N GLY A 209 -54.35 -3.39 -17.41
CA GLY A 209 -53.97 -4.03 -18.66
C GLY A 209 -53.94 -3.04 -19.81
N VAL A 210 -53.07 -3.31 -20.77
CA VAL A 210 -52.91 -2.54 -22.00
C VAL A 210 -52.75 -3.48 -23.19
N TRP A 211 -53.04 -2.99 -24.38
CA TRP A 211 -52.74 -3.71 -25.62
C TRP A 211 -51.88 -2.83 -26.52
N ARG A 212 -51.00 -3.48 -27.28
CA ARG A 212 -50.08 -2.85 -28.23
C ARG A 212 -50.26 -3.49 -29.61
N ILE A 213 -50.04 -2.72 -30.66
CA ILE A 213 -50.00 -3.20 -32.04
C ILE A 213 -48.51 -3.27 -32.42
N PRO A 214 -47.95 -4.45 -32.69
CA PRO A 214 -46.55 -4.58 -33.06
C PRO A 214 -46.23 -3.85 -34.39
N ASP A 215 -45.06 -3.22 -34.47
CA ASP A 215 -44.61 -2.52 -35.69
C ASP A 215 -44.46 -3.47 -36.88
N ILE A 216 -44.01 -4.70 -36.63
CA ILE A 216 -43.75 -5.71 -37.66
C ILE A 216 -45.06 -6.33 -38.17
N ASN A 217 -46.03 -6.54 -37.28
CA ASN A 217 -47.32 -7.12 -37.62
C ASN A 217 -48.43 -6.21 -37.11
N THR A 218 -48.75 -5.21 -37.93
CA THR A 218 -49.76 -4.19 -37.62
C THR A 218 -51.20 -4.73 -37.57
N GLN A 219 -51.41 -5.96 -37.99
CA GLN A 219 -52.70 -6.67 -37.89
C GLN A 219 -52.83 -7.46 -36.58
N ALA A 220 -51.75 -7.63 -35.82
CA ALA A 220 -51.77 -8.32 -34.53
C ALA A 220 -52.03 -7.35 -33.38
N ARG A 221 -52.55 -7.89 -32.27
CA ARG A 221 -52.63 -7.20 -30.98
C ARG A 221 -51.95 -8.05 -29.92
N ASN A 222 -50.97 -7.46 -29.25
CA ASN A 222 -50.37 -8.04 -28.06
C ASN A 222 -51.09 -7.48 -26.83
N TYR A 223 -51.51 -8.37 -25.93
CA TYR A 223 -52.21 -8.02 -24.72
C TYR A 223 -51.27 -8.18 -23.53
N TYR A 224 -51.25 -7.19 -22.64
CA TYR A 224 -50.41 -7.18 -21.45
C TYR A 224 -51.25 -6.91 -20.22
N VAL A 225 -50.98 -7.64 -19.14
CA VAL A 225 -51.51 -7.40 -17.80
C VAL A 225 -50.41 -6.78 -16.98
N ILE A 226 -50.70 -5.64 -16.34
CA ILE A 226 -49.72 -4.94 -15.52
C ILE A 226 -49.62 -5.66 -14.17
N VAL A 227 -48.41 -6.04 -13.80
CA VAL A 227 -48.10 -6.73 -12.55
C VAL A 227 -47.03 -5.97 -11.78
N GLU A 228 -46.97 -6.25 -10.48
CA GLU A 228 -45.92 -5.79 -9.58
C GLU A 228 -45.35 -6.98 -8.78
N ALA A 229 -44.07 -6.90 -8.41
CA ALA A 229 -43.45 -7.86 -7.50
C ALA A 229 -43.67 -7.40 -6.06
N VAL A 230 -44.25 -8.26 -5.23
CA VAL A 230 -44.51 -7.98 -3.81
C VAL A 230 -43.81 -9.02 -2.94
N ASP A 231 -42.98 -8.56 -1.99
CA ASP A 231 -42.28 -9.45 -1.05
C ASP A 231 -43.23 -10.03 0.02
N PRO A 232 -42.81 -11.04 0.81
CA PRO A 232 -43.64 -11.61 1.86
C PRO A 232 -44.09 -10.63 2.96
N SER A 233 -43.44 -9.46 3.07
CA SER A 233 -43.84 -8.39 3.99
C SER A 233 -44.87 -7.42 3.39
N GLY A 234 -45.26 -7.61 2.13
CA GLY A 234 -46.21 -6.75 1.41
C GLY A 234 -45.57 -5.54 0.73
N ARG A 235 -44.24 -5.44 0.68
CA ARG A 235 -43.55 -4.32 0.03
C ARG A 235 -43.33 -4.59 -1.44
N VAL A 236 -43.55 -3.56 -2.27
CA VAL A 236 -43.28 -3.62 -3.70
C VAL A 236 -41.77 -3.60 -3.94
N LEU A 237 -41.29 -4.52 -4.78
CA LEU A 237 -39.89 -4.65 -5.14
C LEU A 237 -39.63 -4.04 -6.52
N SER A 238 -38.46 -3.42 -6.68
CA SER A 238 -37.92 -3.08 -7.99
C SER A 238 -37.16 -4.28 -8.55
N VAL A 239 -37.57 -4.77 -9.71
CA VAL A 239 -36.96 -5.94 -10.37
C VAL A 239 -36.46 -5.58 -11.78
N PRO A 240 -35.34 -6.17 -12.23
CA PRO A 240 -34.86 -5.96 -13.59
C PRO A 240 -35.73 -6.71 -14.60
N ILE A 241 -36.36 -5.99 -15.52
CA ILE A 241 -37.24 -6.54 -16.55
C ILE A 241 -36.74 -6.12 -17.93
N THR A 242 -36.58 -7.09 -18.82
CA THR A 242 -36.24 -6.83 -20.23
C THR A 242 -37.49 -6.54 -21.02
N ASN A 243 -37.55 -5.34 -21.61
CA ASN A 243 -38.64 -4.92 -22.48
C ASN A 243 -38.51 -5.61 -23.85
N GLU A 244 -39.55 -6.34 -24.28
CA GLU A 244 -39.54 -7.10 -25.53
C GLU A 244 -39.61 -6.21 -26.79
N GLU A 245 -40.09 -4.98 -26.67
CA GLU A 245 -40.17 -4.03 -27.78
C GLU A 245 -38.83 -3.33 -28.03
N THR A 246 -38.07 -3.05 -26.96
CA THR A 246 -36.80 -2.29 -27.06
C THR A 246 -35.54 -3.13 -26.84
N GLY A 247 -35.67 -4.33 -26.26
CA GLY A 247 -34.56 -5.18 -25.82
C GLY A 247 -33.80 -4.67 -24.60
N LYS A 248 -34.19 -3.54 -24.00
CA LYS A 248 -33.50 -2.94 -22.86
C LYS A 248 -34.00 -3.52 -21.54
N THR A 249 -33.09 -3.77 -20.60
CA THR A 249 -33.43 -4.15 -19.22
C THR A 249 -33.54 -2.91 -18.35
N GLU A 250 -34.69 -2.72 -17.71
CA GLU A 250 -34.98 -1.59 -16.82
C GLU A 250 -35.37 -2.10 -15.43
N SER A 251 -34.95 -1.40 -14.38
CA SER A 251 -35.38 -1.71 -13.01
C SER A 251 -36.70 -1.00 -12.74
N VAL A 252 -37.78 -1.78 -12.60
CA VAL A 252 -39.14 -1.25 -12.48
C VAL A 252 -39.89 -1.92 -11.33
N THR A 253 -40.85 -1.20 -10.76
CA THR A 253 -41.75 -1.73 -9.71
C THR A 253 -43.03 -2.34 -10.28
N ALA A 254 -43.38 -1.98 -11.51
CA ALA A 254 -44.51 -2.54 -12.25
C ALA A 254 -44.15 -2.68 -13.74
N TRP A 255 -44.67 -3.72 -14.39
CA TRP A 255 -44.46 -3.99 -15.80
C TRP A 255 -45.63 -4.76 -16.40
N GLY A 256 -45.81 -4.68 -17.71
CA GLY A 256 -46.82 -5.47 -18.42
C GLY A 256 -46.30 -6.84 -18.79
N LEU A 257 -46.97 -7.91 -18.35
CA LEU A 257 -46.71 -9.29 -18.79
C LEU A 257 -47.66 -9.69 -19.93
N ARG A 258 -47.09 -10.24 -20.99
CA ARG A 258 -47.82 -10.65 -22.18
C ARG A 258 -48.70 -11.85 -21.89
N VAL A 259 -49.98 -11.74 -22.22
CA VAL A 259 -50.98 -12.79 -22.05
C VAL A 259 -51.75 -13.02 -23.34
N ASP A 260 -52.49 -14.12 -23.39
CA ASP A 260 -53.49 -14.29 -24.43
C ASP A 260 -54.71 -13.37 -24.21
N LYS A 261 -55.46 -13.12 -25.29
CA LYS A 261 -56.66 -12.28 -25.24
C LYS A 261 -57.69 -12.82 -24.24
N GLN A 262 -57.77 -14.14 -24.08
CA GLN A 262 -58.74 -14.78 -23.20
C GLN A 262 -58.48 -14.44 -21.72
N ILE A 263 -57.23 -14.44 -21.27
CA ILE A 263 -56.83 -14.03 -19.92
C ILE A 263 -57.05 -12.53 -19.75
N PHE A 264 -56.62 -11.72 -20.72
CA PHE A 264 -56.80 -10.26 -20.69
C PHE A 264 -58.27 -9.86 -20.52
N ASP A 265 -59.16 -10.39 -21.36
CA ASP A 265 -60.59 -10.07 -21.32
C ASP A 265 -61.25 -10.60 -20.03
N ARG A 266 -60.74 -11.69 -19.46
CA ARG A 266 -61.26 -12.25 -18.21
C ARG A 266 -60.96 -11.33 -17.03
N ILE A 267 -59.72 -10.88 -16.89
CA ILE A 267 -59.31 -9.94 -15.84
C ILE A 267 -60.04 -8.60 -16.02
N ALA A 268 -60.24 -8.16 -17.27
CA ALA A 268 -61.00 -6.95 -17.55
C ALA A 268 -62.47 -7.06 -17.11
N ARG A 269 -63.12 -8.23 -17.33
CA ARG A 269 -64.49 -8.47 -16.87
C ARG A 269 -64.60 -8.54 -15.35
N ASP A 270 -63.68 -9.24 -14.68
CA ASP A 270 -63.54 -9.29 -13.21
C ASP A 270 -63.59 -7.86 -12.64
N LYS A 271 -62.64 -7.03 -13.09
CA LYS A 271 -62.50 -5.66 -12.61
C LYS A 271 -63.71 -4.77 -12.93
N GLN A 272 -64.45 -5.06 -14.01
CA GLN A 272 -65.62 -4.29 -14.39
C GLN A 272 -66.87 -4.64 -13.58
N ASP A 273 -66.90 -5.81 -12.94
CA ASP A 273 -68.06 -6.25 -12.16
C ASP A 273 -68.19 -5.43 -10.87
N ASP A 274 -67.13 -5.39 -10.06
CA ASP A 274 -67.15 -4.71 -8.75
C ASP A 274 -65.90 -3.84 -8.46
N GLY A 275 -64.96 -3.75 -9.41
CA GLY A 275 -63.69 -3.01 -9.25
C GLY A 275 -62.57 -3.83 -8.59
N ILE A 276 -62.84 -5.08 -8.21
CA ILE A 276 -61.91 -5.99 -7.55
C ILE A 276 -61.41 -7.03 -8.57
N ILE A 277 -60.25 -7.60 -8.31
CA ILE A 277 -59.71 -8.74 -9.08
C ILE A 277 -59.54 -9.86 -8.07
N GLU A 278 -60.40 -10.86 -8.10
CA GLU A 278 -60.46 -11.91 -7.10
C GLU A 278 -59.24 -12.85 -7.18
N ARG A 279 -58.70 -13.03 -8.38
CA ARG A 279 -57.45 -13.78 -8.62
C ARG A 279 -56.34 -12.84 -9.05
N ASP A 280 -55.95 -11.95 -8.13
CA ASP A 280 -54.91 -10.96 -8.38
C ASP A 280 -53.48 -11.55 -8.44
N ARG A 281 -53.24 -12.77 -7.94
CA ARG A 281 -51.93 -13.42 -8.05
C ARG A 281 -51.70 -13.96 -9.45
N PHE A 282 -50.74 -13.39 -10.17
CA PHE A 282 -50.31 -13.84 -11.49
C PHE A 282 -49.31 -15.00 -11.41
N GLY A 283 -48.51 -15.04 -10.36
CA GLY A 283 -47.47 -16.04 -10.14
C GLY A 283 -46.64 -15.78 -8.89
N ASP A 284 -45.57 -16.53 -8.73
CA ASP A 284 -44.67 -16.43 -7.60
C ASP A 284 -43.23 -16.79 -8.01
N LYS A 285 -42.26 -16.20 -7.32
CA LYS A 285 -40.87 -16.59 -7.41
C LYS A 285 -40.44 -17.05 -6.03
N PRO A 286 -40.37 -18.37 -5.78
CA PRO A 286 -39.94 -18.86 -4.49
C PRO A 286 -38.43 -18.66 -4.33
N ARG A 287 -37.98 -18.56 -3.08
CA ARG A 287 -36.55 -18.55 -2.78
C ARG A 287 -35.89 -19.81 -3.34
N GLY A 288 -34.79 -19.61 -4.08
CA GLY A 288 -34.03 -20.68 -4.73
C GLY A 288 -34.41 -20.95 -6.18
N ALA A 289 -35.36 -20.20 -6.75
CA ALA A 289 -35.66 -20.18 -8.18
C ALA A 289 -35.05 -18.93 -8.86
N LEU A 290 -34.63 -19.08 -10.11
CA LEU A 290 -34.13 -17.97 -10.95
C LEU A 290 -35.24 -17.17 -11.59
N THR A 291 -36.30 -17.85 -12.01
CA THR A 291 -37.45 -17.28 -12.72
C THR A 291 -38.73 -17.53 -11.92
N PRO A 292 -39.73 -16.64 -12.02
CA PRO A 292 -41.04 -16.89 -11.44
C PRO A 292 -41.75 -18.07 -12.13
N SER A 293 -42.55 -18.81 -11.36
CA SER A 293 -43.64 -19.64 -11.85
C SER A 293 -44.88 -18.79 -12.10
N TYR A 294 -45.55 -19.03 -13.22
CA TYR A 294 -46.78 -18.33 -13.58
C TYR A 294 -47.99 -19.24 -13.40
N GLU A 295 -49.02 -18.73 -12.74
CA GLU A 295 -50.31 -19.42 -12.60
C GLU A 295 -51.21 -19.20 -13.82
N MET A 296 -51.02 -18.05 -14.48
CA MET A 296 -51.70 -17.70 -15.71
C MET A 296 -50.79 -17.97 -16.91
N ARG A 297 -51.39 -18.40 -18.02
CA ARG A 297 -50.62 -18.66 -19.25
C ARG A 297 -50.04 -17.35 -19.79
N THR A 298 -48.73 -17.33 -19.97
CA THR A 298 -47.98 -16.19 -20.51
C THR A 298 -46.87 -16.71 -21.41
N THR A 299 -46.43 -15.88 -22.36
CA THR A 299 -45.20 -16.13 -23.13
C THR A 299 -43.95 -15.71 -22.35
N GLY A 300 -44.09 -15.03 -21.21
CA GLY A 300 -43.00 -14.41 -20.46
C GLY A 300 -42.48 -13.10 -21.06
N GLY A 301 -43.02 -12.67 -22.21
CA GLY A 301 -42.71 -11.37 -22.81
C GLY A 301 -43.22 -10.22 -21.94
N ALA A 302 -42.45 -9.13 -21.87
CA ALA A 302 -42.73 -8.04 -20.96
C ALA A 302 -42.53 -6.66 -21.59
N ILE A 303 -43.30 -5.67 -21.15
CA ILE A 303 -43.12 -4.25 -21.47
C ILE A 303 -42.96 -3.44 -20.18
N THR A 304 -42.11 -2.43 -20.22
CA THR A 304 -41.79 -1.59 -19.04
C THR A 304 -42.45 -0.21 -19.09
N GLN A 305 -43.08 0.15 -20.20
CA GLN A 305 -43.73 1.45 -20.43
C GLN A 305 -45.07 1.22 -21.16
N TRP A 306 -46.14 1.96 -20.79
CA TRP A 306 -47.47 1.78 -21.37
C TRP A 306 -48.36 3.02 -21.44
#